data_AF-A0A7S0UIS4-F1
#
_entry.id   AF-A0A7S0UIS4-F1
#
_cell.length_a   1.000
_cell.length_b   1.000
_cell.length_c   1.000
_cell.angle_alpha   90.00
_cell.angle_beta   90.00
_cell.angle_gamma   90.00
#
_symmetry.space_group_name_H-M   'P 1'
#
loop_
_entity.id
_entity.type
_entity.pdbx_description
1 polymer ?
#
loop_
_entity_poly.entity_id
_entity_poly.type
_entity_poly.pdbx_seq_one_letter_code
_entity_poly.pdbx_strand_id
1 'polypeptide(L)'
;GAFFVSKKDLLPLCLAGVEQIFWFTGVAFLCNKWDGRWDDSVPYREVLIPIYIAMTLRWSRSFLTLRNVRNDFNRMVTSDYIEIELLKGRSMEELPEEEQDYIMNAFMVVSPNPEFLPSAEDLTAEELEEEKVASSPEFESAMEIYGTVFYGVLNSLVFGIMFLILLTLKLDDRLGGGNWWAVFSPFWIERGGRLAYSLYKCCFGGLFSGEEVVLYAGDDFPAPFEADGSNEKEPKGDKNEQTDGEVSAGREDKSESNVDASNSTEMEDVFINSATTGNAVGTDDKPAATSNATDNVAGGDNNDGDEIHLDEETFDAFQSAYQEADDETRQEKAKACTEAFFLIVQIVLLCLVVAKIEKNYDNLDPFDVGFNVFWLLFPFFLFFGCTLCCCAFLIFGAAPEPPEGEIDEAEDDPENPPMNNDENAGEVATTPAEEEAAINTIAASENEVDGPIPEHSEPSDAMDDLD
;
A
#
# COMPACT_ATOMS: atom_id res chain seq x y z
N GLY A 1 10.20 -10.93 10.45
CA GLY A 1 8.81 -11.26 10.09
C GLY A 1 8.74 -11.75 8.67
N ALA A 2 8.45 -13.04 8.47
CA ALA A 2 8.00 -13.51 7.17
C ALA A 2 6.51 -13.14 7.05
N PHE A 3 6.18 -12.14 6.24
CA PHE A 3 4.79 -11.82 5.93
C PHE A 3 4.15 -13.06 5.31
N PHE A 4 3.39 -13.82 6.10
CA PHE A 4 2.46 -14.79 5.59
C PHE A 4 1.36 -13.98 4.89
N VAL A 5 1.55 -13.75 3.58
CA VAL A 5 0.49 -13.26 2.71
C VAL A 5 -0.67 -14.23 2.88
N SER A 6 -1.75 -13.75 3.50
CA SER A 6 -2.95 -14.57 3.69
C SER A 6 -3.35 -15.10 2.32
N LYS A 7 -3.79 -16.37 2.24
CA LYS A 7 -4.25 -16.96 0.96
C LYS A 7 -5.33 -16.08 0.28
N LYS A 8 -6.03 -15.25 1.07
CA LYS A 8 -7.02 -14.27 0.64
C LYS A 8 -6.44 -13.14 -0.25
N ASP A 9 -5.16 -12.79 -0.07
CA ASP A 9 -4.52 -11.67 -0.77
C ASP A 9 -3.80 -12.09 -2.06
N LEU A 10 -3.54 -13.39 -2.23
CA LEU A 10 -2.86 -13.93 -3.40
C LEU A 10 -3.69 -13.73 -4.68
N LEU A 11 -5.01 -13.91 -4.60
CA LEU A 11 -5.89 -13.83 -5.77
C LEU A 11 -5.94 -12.39 -6.36
N PRO A 12 -6.20 -11.33 -5.57
CA PRO A 12 -6.11 -9.95 -6.07
C PRO A 12 -4.75 -9.62 -6.70
N LEU A 13 -3.66 -10.13 -6.11
CA LEU A 13 -2.30 -9.92 -6.61
C LEU A 13 -2.08 -10.61 -7.97
N CYS A 14 -2.50 -11.88 -8.11
CA CYS A 14 -2.44 -12.60 -9.38
C CYS A 14 -3.28 -11.89 -10.45
N LEU A 15 -4.49 -11.44 -10.11
CA LEU A 15 -5.35 -10.69 -11.03
C LEU A 15 -4.70 -9.38 -11.47
N ALA A 16 -4.01 -8.67 -10.58
CA ALA A 16 -3.26 -7.47 -10.95
C ALA A 16 -2.13 -7.79 -11.94
N GLY A 17 -1.38 -8.87 -11.73
CA GLY A 17 -0.35 -9.30 -12.67
C GLY A 17 -0.90 -9.64 -14.06
N VAL A 18 -2.00 -10.40 -14.11
CA VAL A 18 -2.68 -10.77 -15.36
C VAL A 18 -3.27 -9.54 -16.06
N GLU A 19 -3.89 -8.62 -15.31
CA GLU A 19 -4.36 -7.32 -15.80
C GLU A 19 -3.24 -6.56 -16.53
N GLN A 20 -2.05 -6.45 -15.93
CA GLN A 20 -0.91 -5.78 -16.56
C GLN A 20 -0.46 -6.48 -17.85
N ILE A 21 -0.37 -7.81 -17.86
CA ILE A 21 0.01 -8.58 -19.06
C ILE A 21 -0.94 -8.28 -20.22
N PHE A 22 -2.25 -8.24 -19.97
CA PHE A 22 -3.24 -7.93 -21.00
C PHE A 22 -3.15 -6.48 -21.49
N TRP A 23 -2.88 -5.52 -20.60
CA TRP A 23 -2.59 -4.14 -21.00
C TRP A 23 -1.40 -4.06 -21.95
N PHE A 24 -0.26 -4.65 -21.58
CA PHE A 24 0.94 -4.67 -22.41
C PHE A 24 0.71 -5.38 -23.75
N THR A 25 -0.01 -6.50 -23.72
CA THR A 25 -0.38 -7.24 -24.94
C THR A 25 -1.22 -6.38 -25.87
N GLY A 26 -2.18 -5.63 -25.34
CA GLY A 26 -3.00 -4.71 -26.13
C GLY A 26 -2.21 -3.56 -26.75
N VAL A 27 -1.27 -2.98 -26.01
CA VAL A 27 -0.35 -1.96 -26.54
C VAL A 27 0.53 -2.56 -27.65
N ALA A 28 1.07 -3.77 -27.44
CA ALA A 28 1.85 -4.45 -28.46
C ALA A 28 1.04 -4.76 -29.73
N PHE A 29 -0.24 -5.12 -29.58
CA PHE A 29 -1.15 -5.33 -30.71
C PHE A 29 -1.41 -4.03 -31.48
N LEU A 30 -1.63 -2.92 -30.77
CA LEU A 30 -1.75 -1.59 -31.38
C LEU A 30 -0.47 -1.20 -32.14
N CYS A 31 0.71 -1.41 -31.55
CA CYS A 31 1.97 -1.15 -32.23
C CYS A 31 2.13 -1.97 -33.51
N ASN A 32 1.82 -3.28 -33.46
CA ASN A 32 1.91 -4.13 -34.66
C ASN A 32 0.91 -3.70 -35.75
N LYS A 33 -0.28 -3.23 -35.37
CA LYS A 33 -1.25 -2.67 -36.32
C LYS A 33 -0.71 -1.37 -36.95
N TRP A 34 -0.12 -0.48 -36.17
CA TRP A 34 0.46 0.77 -36.67
C TRP A 34 1.71 0.59 -37.54
N ASP A 35 2.48 -0.48 -37.30
CA ASP A 35 3.65 -0.82 -38.13
C ASP A 35 3.25 -1.48 -39.46
N GLY A 36 1.96 -1.63 -39.75
CA GLY A 36 1.46 -2.28 -40.96
C GLY A 36 1.79 -3.77 -41.04
N ARG A 37 2.21 -4.39 -39.92
CA ARG A 37 2.46 -5.84 -39.85
C ARG A 37 1.16 -6.64 -39.90
N TRP A 38 0.08 -6.04 -39.45
CA TRP A 38 -1.26 -6.62 -39.56
C TRP A 38 -1.98 -6.00 -40.74
N ASP A 39 -2.59 -6.86 -41.54
CA ASP A 39 -3.37 -6.46 -42.70
C ASP A 39 -4.48 -5.47 -42.31
N ASP A 40 -4.82 -4.54 -43.21
CA ASP A 40 -5.84 -3.52 -42.99
C ASP A 40 -7.21 -4.15 -42.74
N SER A 41 -7.39 -5.39 -43.19
CA SER A 41 -8.58 -6.22 -42.95
C SER A 41 -8.87 -6.50 -41.47
N VAL A 42 -7.87 -6.47 -40.57
CA VAL A 42 -8.09 -6.71 -39.14
C VAL A 42 -8.70 -5.48 -38.48
N PRO A 43 -9.97 -5.52 -38.03
CA PRO A 43 -10.63 -4.36 -37.44
C PRO A 43 -9.99 -4.01 -36.09
N TYR A 44 -9.88 -2.72 -35.79
CA TYR A 44 -9.34 -2.22 -34.51
C TYR A 44 -10.05 -2.82 -33.28
N ARG A 45 -11.32 -3.21 -33.41
CA ARG A 45 -12.06 -3.91 -32.35
C ARG A 45 -11.40 -5.21 -31.90
N GLU A 46 -10.78 -5.96 -32.82
CA GLU A 46 -10.05 -7.19 -32.50
C GLU A 46 -8.69 -6.87 -31.87
N VAL A 47 -8.00 -5.84 -32.36
CA VAL A 47 -6.72 -5.36 -31.82
C VAL A 47 -6.85 -4.97 -30.34
N LEU A 48 -8.01 -4.43 -29.95
CA LEU A 48 -8.29 -3.92 -28.61
C LEU A 48 -8.83 -4.98 -27.62
N ILE A 49 -9.04 -6.24 -28.05
CA ILE A 49 -9.54 -7.31 -27.17
C ILE A 49 -8.74 -7.43 -25.86
N PRO A 50 -7.39 -7.44 -25.86
CA PRO A 50 -6.62 -7.51 -24.63
C PRO A 50 -6.92 -6.36 -23.67
N ILE A 51 -7.16 -5.15 -24.18
CA ILE A 51 -7.49 -3.97 -23.35
C ILE A 51 -8.86 -4.16 -22.71
N TYR A 52 -9.86 -4.68 -23.44
CA TYR A 52 -11.17 -4.98 -22.86
C TYR A 52 -11.10 -6.03 -21.76
N ILE A 53 -10.29 -7.06 -21.95
CA ILE A 53 -10.04 -8.09 -20.92
C ILE A 53 -9.37 -7.46 -19.71
N ALA A 54 -8.33 -6.64 -19.90
CA ALA A 54 -7.63 -5.95 -18.83
C ALA A 54 -8.58 -5.06 -18.01
N MET A 55 -9.46 -4.29 -18.66
CA MET A 55 -10.47 -3.48 -17.97
C MET A 55 -11.45 -4.33 -17.16
N THR A 56 -11.91 -5.45 -17.73
CA THR A 56 -12.83 -6.36 -17.02
C THR A 56 -12.14 -6.98 -15.80
N LEU A 57 -10.89 -7.42 -15.93
CA LEU A 57 -10.10 -7.95 -14.82
C LEU A 57 -9.87 -6.90 -13.73
N ARG A 58 -9.60 -5.65 -14.12
CA ARG A 58 -9.48 -4.52 -13.19
C ARG A 58 -10.74 -4.34 -12.36
N TRP A 59 -11.93 -4.37 -12.99
CA TRP A 59 -13.20 -4.27 -12.28
C TRP A 59 -13.44 -5.48 -11.38
N SER A 60 -13.22 -6.70 -11.88
CA SER A 60 -13.34 -7.92 -11.07
C SER A 60 -12.46 -7.88 -9.82
N ARG A 61 -11.20 -7.46 -9.96
CA ARG A 61 -10.28 -7.27 -8.83
C ARG A 61 -10.82 -6.24 -7.84
N SER A 62 -11.29 -5.10 -8.34
CA SER A 62 -11.85 -4.03 -7.50
C SER A 62 -13.10 -4.51 -6.72
N PHE A 63 -13.98 -5.28 -7.36
CA PHE A 63 -15.14 -5.89 -6.71
C PHE A 63 -14.75 -6.95 -5.67
N LEU A 64 -13.72 -7.76 -5.94
CA LEU A 64 -13.22 -8.74 -4.97
C LEU A 64 -12.63 -8.04 -3.74
N THR A 65 -11.84 -6.98 -3.93
CA THR A 65 -11.33 -6.17 -2.82
C THR A 65 -12.48 -5.57 -2.02
N LEU A 66 -13.47 -4.97 -2.67
CA LEU A 66 -14.65 -4.41 -1.99
C LEU A 66 -15.43 -5.48 -1.22
N ARG A 67 -15.55 -6.70 -1.78
CA ARG A 67 -16.20 -7.83 -1.10
C ARG A 67 -15.40 -8.29 0.11
N ASN A 68 -14.07 -8.34 0.02
CA ASN A 68 -13.22 -8.70 1.15
C ASN A 68 -13.37 -7.68 2.28
N VAL A 69 -13.27 -6.38 1.98
CA VAL A 69 -13.47 -5.31 2.97
C VAL A 69 -14.87 -5.43 3.60
N ARG A 70 -15.92 -5.61 2.79
CA ARG A 70 -17.29 -5.82 3.31
C ARG A 70 -17.42 -7.07 4.19
N ASN A 71 -16.74 -8.15 3.84
CA ASN A 71 -16.74 -9.35 4.66
C ASN A 71 -16.01 -9.11 5.99
N ASP A 72 -14.93 -8.33 5.99
CA ASP A 72 -14.21 -7.98 7.21
C ASP A 72 -15.06 -7.08 8.11
N PHE A 73 -15.82 -6.14 7.54
CA PHE A 73 -16.86 -5.39 8.24
C PHE A 73 -17.88 -6.26 8.95
N ASN A 74 -18.44 -7.24 8.23
CA ASN A 74 -19.44 -8.15 8.80
C ASN A 74 -18.86 -9.08 9.88
N ARG A 75 -17.53 -9.11 10.04
CA ARG A 75 -16.83 -9.92 11.04
C ARG A 75 -16.41 -9.11 12.26
N MET A 76 -16.62 -7.80 12.25
CA MET A 76 -16.31 -6.93 13.38
C MET A 76 -17.30 -7.17 14.51
N VAL A 77 -16.78 -7.47 15.69
CA VAL A 77 -17.55 -7.70 16.93
C VAL A 77 -16.74 -7.20 18.11
N THR A 78 -17.39 -6.75 19.17
CA THR A 78 -16.69 -6.41 20.41
C THR A 78 -16.25 -7.67 21.16
N SER A 79 -15.23 -7.50 22.02
CA SER A 79 -14.79 -8.58 22.91
C SER A 79 -15.93 -9.05 23.83
N ASP A 80 -16.72 -8.13 24.39
CA ASP A 80 -17.88 -8.42 25.24
C ASP A 80 -18.86 -9.38 24.55
N TYR A 81 -19.17 -9.12 23.27
CA TYR A 81 -20.10 -9.94 22.51
C TYR A 81 -19.59 -11.37 22.32
N ILE A 82 -18.29 -11.53 22.04
CA ILE A 82 -17.67 -12.86 21.94
C ILE A 82 -17.79 -13.61 23.27
N GLU A 83 -17.45 -12.95 24.39
CA GLU A 83 -17.48 -13.60 25.70
C GLU A 83 -18.90 -13.98 26.13
N ILE A 84 -19.86 -13.08 25.94
CA ILE A 84 -21.25 -13.28 26.39
C ILE A 84 -21.99 -14.27 25.48
N GLU A 85 -22.02 -14.01 24.17
CA GLU A 85 -22.86 -14.77 23.23
C GLU A 85 -22.15 -16.03 22.72
N LEU A 86 -20.86 -15.94 22.37
CA LEU A 86 -20.14 -17.05 21.77
C LEU A 86 -19.61 -18.03 22.83
N LEU A 87 -18.99 -17.51 23.89
CA LEU A 87 -18.30 -18.30 24.92
C LEU A 87 -19.16 -18.62 26.14
N LYS A 88 -20.36 -18.05 26.21
CA LYS A 88 -21.34 -18.23 27.31
C LYS A 88 -20.78 -17.80 28.67
N GLY A 89 -20.05 -16.69 28.68
CA GLY A 89 -19.46 -16.06 29.85
C GLY A 89 -18.11 -16.64 30.27
N ARG A 90 -17.44 -17.40 29.41
CA ARG A 90 -16.02 -17.75 29.59
C ARG A 90 -15.14 -16.67 28.96
N SER A 91 -14.06 -16.31 29.63
CA SER A 91 -13.13 -15.32 29.08
C SER A 91 -12.36 -15.90 27.90
N MET A 92 -11.91 -15.03 27.01
CA MET A 92 -11.13 -15.45 25.84
C MET A 92 -9.81 -16.14 26.24
N GLU A 93 -9.21 -15.72 27.36
CA GLU A 93 -7.95 -16.23 27.92
C GLU A 93 -8.06 -17.67 28.46
N GLU A 94 -9.25 -18.12 28.86
CA GLU A 94 -9.46 -19.48 29.37
C GLU A 94 -9.50 -20.55 28.27
N LEU A 95 -9.61 -20.13 27.01
CA LEU A 95 -9.66 -21.03 25.86
C LEU A 95 -8.26 -21.55 25.51
N PRO A 96 -8.15 -22.77 24.96
CA PRO A 96 -6.90 -23.23 24.38
C PRO A 96 -6.48 -22.32 23.21
N GLU A 97 -5.18 -22.13 23.01
CA GLU A 97 -4.60 -21.25 21.97
C GLU A 97 -5.18 -21.53 20.57
N GLU A 98 -5.44 -22.80 20.24
CA GLU A 98 -6.04 -23.19 18.95
C GLU A 98 -7.46 -22.62 18.75
N GLU A 99 -8.26 -22.54 19.82
CA GLU A 99 -9.60 -21.96 19.77
C GLU A 99 -9.54 -20.43 19.76
N GLN A 100 -8.61 -19.83 20.51
CA GLN A 100 -8.36 -18.39 20.46
C GLN A 100 -7.97 -17.95 19.06
N ASP A 101 -7.00 -18.64 18.44
CA ASP A 101 -6.58 -18.39 17.06
C ASP A 101 -7.73 -18.57 16.08
N TYR A 102 -8.58 -19.58 16.27
CA TYR A 102 -9.75 -19.78 15.42
C TYR A 102 -10.73 -18.60 15.53
N ILE A 103 -11.03 -18.12 16.74
CA ILE A 103 -11.95 -17.01 16.97
C ILE A 103 -11.35 -15.70 16.45
N MET A 104 -10.08 -15.41 16.73
CA MET A 104 -9.37 -14.23 16.18
C MET A 104 -9.26 -14.26 14.65
N ASN A 105 -9.20 -15.46 14.05
CA ASN A 105 -9.24 -15.61 12.59
C ASN A 105 -10.65 -15.57 12.01
N ALA A 106 -11.70 -15.82 12.80
CA ALA A 106 -13.10 -15.81 12.38
C ALA A 106 -13.73 -14.43 12.55
N PHE A 107 -13.36 -13.71 13.60
CA PHE A 107 -13.92 -12.42 13.99
C PHE A 107 -12.81 -11.37 14.08
N MET A 108 -13.13 -10.14 13.73
CA MET A 108 -12.26 -8.99 13.97
C MET A 108 -12.72 -8.37 15.29
N VAL A 109 -11.93 -8.55 16.34
CA VAL A 109 -12.26 -8.01 17.66
C VAL A 109 -11.99 -6.51 17.64
N VAL A 110 -12.98 -5.74 18.07
CA VAL A 110 -12.94 -4.27 18.05
C VAL A 110 -13.09 -3.73 19.47
N SER A 111 -12.33 -2.68 19.79
CA SER A 111 -12.34 -2.05 21.11
C SER A 111 -13.42 -0.96 21.15
N PRO A 112 -14.50 -1.13 21.94
CA PRO A 112 -15.51 -0.08 22.06
C PRO A 112 -14.91 1.16 22.73
N ASN A 113 -15.39 2.34 22.34
CA ASN A 113 -14.99 3.58 22.99
C ASN A 113 -15.39 3.54 24.48
N PRO A 114 -14.48 3.81 25.44
CA PRO A 114 -14.80 3.78 26.87
C PRO A 114 -15.92 4.76 27.26
N GLU A 115 -16.12 5.83 26.49
CA GLU A 115 -17.17 6.84 26.70
C GLU A 115 -18.48 6.52 25.97
N PHE A 116 -18.63 5.31 25.43
CA PHE A 116 -19.82 4.92 24.69
C PHE A 116 -21.10 5.04 25.54
N LEU A 117 -22.03 5.87 25.08
CA LEU A 117 -23.37 5.99 25.63
C LEU A 117 -24.37 5.59 24.54
N PRO A 118 -25.25 4.60 24.79
CA PRO A 118 -26.22 4.17 23.78
C PRO A 118 -27.18 5.30 23.43
N SER A 119 -27.50 5.42 22.13
CA SER A 119 -28.40 6.44 21.62
C SER A 119 -29.83 6.34 22.19
N ALA A 120 -30.26 5.14 22.56
CA ALA A 120 -31.56 4.87 23.17
C ALA A 120 -31.46 3.81 24.29
N GLU A 121 -32.31 3.94 25.31
CA GLU A 121 -32.32 3.03 26.47
C GLU A 121 -32.95 1.65 26.18
N ASP A 122 -33.76 1.54 25.12
CA ASP A 122 -34.56 0.36 24.80
C ASP A 122 -34.06 -0.43 23.58
N LEU A 123 -32.78 -0.25 23.22
CA LEU A 123 -32.13 -1.02 22.16
C LEU A 123 -32.07 -2.50 22.51
N THR A 124 -32.29 -3.34 21.50
CA THR A 124 -32.03 -4.78 21.61
C THR A 124 -30.53 -5.03 21.80
N ALA A 125 -30.16 -6.18 22.36
CA ALA A 125 -28.74 -6.52 22.57
C ALA A 125 -27.92 -6.51 21.27
N GLU A 126 -28.56 -6.87 20.15
CA GLU A 126 -27.96 -6.83 18.80
C GLU A 126 -27.77 -5.39 18.33
N GLU A 127 -28.78 -4.52 18.45
CA GLU A 127 -28.66 -3.10 18.07
C GLU A 127 -27.65 -2.34 18.94
N LEU A 128 -27.58 -2.66 20.24
CA LEU A 128 -26.60 -2.10 21.16
C LEU A 128 -25.18 -2.48 20.73
N GLU A 129 -24.98 -3.72 20.29
CA GLU A 129 -23.70 -4.20 19.80
C GLU A 129 -23.32 -3.55 18.47
N GLU A 130 -24.25 -3.42 17.53
CA GLU A 130 -24.02 -2.69 16.29
C GLU A 130 -23.62 -1.23 16.55
N GLU A 131 -24.26 -0.56 17.52
CA GLU A 131 -23.92 0.81 17.88
C GLU A 131 -22.56 0.91 18.58
N LYS A 132 -22.21 -0.04 19.46
CA LYS A 132 -20.87 -0.15 20.06
C LYS A 132 -19.80 -0.31 19.01
N VAL A 133 -19.96 -1.27 18.09
CA VAL A 133 -19.02 -1.50 16.98
C VAL A 133 -18.92 -0.26 16.11
N ALA A 134 -20.04 0.38 15.76
CA ALA A 134 -20.04 1.59 14.93
C ALA A 134 -19.34 2.79 15.58
N SER A 135 -19.29 2.85 16.91
CA SER A 135 -18.63 3.92 17.68
C SER A 135 -17.12 3.74 17.85
N SER A 136 -16.58 2.58 17.48
CA SER A 136 -15.17 2.27 17.63
C SER A 136 -14.28 2.98 16.60
N PRO A 137 -13.05 3.37 16.96
CA PRO A 137 -12.11 3.97 16.03
C PRO A 137 -11.70 3.00 14.90
N GLU A 138 -11.63 1.70 15.16
CA GLU A 138 -11.28 0.69 14.16
C GLU A 138 -12.38 0.57 13.08
N PHE A 139 -13.65 0.67 13.48
CA PHE A 139 -14.76 0.70 12.53
C PHE A 139 -14.74 1.97 11.67
N GLU A 140 -14.47 3.14 12.27
CA GLU A 140 -14.35 4.39 11.53
C GLU A 140 -13.21 4.33 10.48
N SER A 141 -12.03 3.86 10.90
CA SER A 141 -10.87 3.66 10.01
C SER A 141 -11.20 2.69 8.88
N ALA A 142 -11.81 1.55 9.20
CA ALA A 142 -12.26 0.63 8.17
C ALA A 142 -13.29 1.26 7.23
N MET A 143 -14.13 2.18 7.71
CA MET A 143 -15.22 2.77 6.93
C MET A 143 -14.68 3.81 5.96
N GLU A 144 -13.63 4.52 6.37
CA GLU A 144 -12.83 5.35 5.47
C GLU A 144 -12.18 4.50 4.37
N ILE A 145 -11.59 3.35 4.73
CA ILE A 145 -10.99 2.42 3.76
C ILE A 145 -12.06 1.91 2.78
N TYR A 146 -13.22 1.48 3.29
CA TYR A 146 -14.34 1.03 2.47
C TYR A 146 -14.83 2.12 1.52
N GLY A 147 -15.05 3.33 2.03
CA GLY A 147 -15.44 4.49 1.23
C GLY A 147 -14.45 4.75 0.11
N THR A 148 -13.15 4.79 0.44
CA THR A 148 -12.08 5.01 -0.52
C THR A 148 -12.04 3.92 -1.61
N VAL A 149 -12.15 2.65 -1.23
CA VAL A 149 -12.19 1.52 -2.17
C VAL A 149 -13.45 1.59 -3.03
N PHE A 150 -14.62 1.83 -2.44
CA PHE A 150 -15.91 1.92 -3.11
C PHE A 150 -15.93 3.05 -4.15
N TYR A 151 -15.55 4.27 -3.77
CA TYR A 151 -15.43 5.39 -4.70
C TYR A 151 -14.38 5.12 -5.78
N GLY A 152 -13.29 4.43 -5.45
CA GLY A 152 -12.30 3.97 -6.41
C GLY A 152 -12.87 3.02 -7.47
N VAL A 153 -13.69 2.05 -7.05
CA VAL A 153 -14.41 1.11 -7.95
C VAL A 153 -15.41 1.87 -8.81
N LEU A 154 -16.23 2.73 -8.20
CA LEU A 154 -17.28 3.49 -8.87
C LEU A 154 -16.68 4.42 -9.94
N ASN A 155 -15.65 5.19 -9.59
CA ASN A 155 -14.96 6.06 -10.53
C ASN A 155 -14.35 5.26 -11.69
N SER A 156 -13.65 4.15 -11.40
CA SER A 156 -13.07 3.27 -12.41
C SER A 156 -14.14 2.69 -13.36
N LEU A 157 -15.31 2.35 -12.83
CA LEU A 157 -16.42 1.81 -13.61
C LEU A 157 -17.08 2.89 -14.47
N VAL A 158 -17.41 4.06 -13.91
CA VAL A 158 -18.05 5.17 -14.62
C VAL A 158 -17.16 5.67 -15.76
N PHE A 159 -15.91 6.03 -15.46
CA PHE A 159 -14.99 6.53 -16.49
C PHE A 159 -14.56 5.44 -17.46
N GLY A 160 -14.40 4.19 -16.99
CA GLY A 160 -14.07 3.05 -17.84
C GLY A 160 -15.18 2.75 -18.85
N ILE A 161 -16.44 2.66 -18.41
CA ILE A 161 -17.58 2.44 -19.32
C ILE A 161 -17.74 3.62 -20.29
N MET A 162 -17.62 4.86 -19.81
CA MET A 162 -17.65 6.03 -20.69
C MET A 162 -16.58 5.99 -21.76
N PHE A 163 -15.34 5.64 -21.39
CA PHE A 163 -14.24 5.45 -22.33
C PHE A 163 -14.56 4.37 -23.37
N LEU A 164 -15.07 3.21 -22.95
CA LEU A 164 -15.43 2.12 -23.86
C LEU A 164 -16.54 2.53 -24.84
N ILE A 165 -17.52 3.32 -24.39
CA ILE A 165 -18.57 3.86 -25.26
C ILE A 165 -17.97 4.82 -26.29
N LEU A 166 -17.14 5.78 -25.87
CA LEU A 166 -16.52 6.72 -26.80
C LEU A 166 -15.58 6.02 -27.78
N LEU A 167 -14.82 5.04 -27.30
CA LEU A 167 -13.92 4.24 -28.11
C LEU A 167 -14.69 3.45 -29.17
N THR A 168 -15.75 2.73 -28.77
CA THR A 168 -16.57 1.98 -29.74
C THR A 168 -17.24 2.88 -30.76
N LEU A 169 -17.78 4.03 -30.33
CA LEU A 169 -18.37 5.01 -31.26
C LEU A 169 -17.34 5.63 -32.21
N LYS A 170 -16.09 5.83 -31.79
CA LYS A 170 -15.01 6.33 -32.66
C LYS A 170 -14.60 5.26 -33.67
N LEU A 171 -14.48 4.01 -33.24
CA LEU A 171 -14.11 2.88 -34.10
C LEU A 171 -15.18 2.51 -35.13
N ASP A 172 -16.46 2.77 -34.81
CA ASP A 172 -17.57 2.59 -35.74
C ASP A 172 -17.76 3.81 -36.67
N ASP A 173 -16.82 4.77 -36.68
CA ASP A 173 -16.87 6.05 -37.40
C ASP A 173 -18.12 6.91 -37.11
N ARG A 174 -18.86 6.60 -36.03
CA ARG A 174 -20.09 7.33 -35.64
C ARG A 174 -19.82 8.70 -35.04
N LEU A 175 -18.62 8.91 -34.49
CA LEU A 175 -18.16 10.21 -33.98
C LEU A 175 -17.60 11.13 -35.08
N GLY A 176 -17.56 10.67 -36.34
CA GLY A 176 -16.97 11.42 -37.46
C GLY A 176 -15.48 11.75 -37.24
N GLY A 177 -15.04 12.90 -37.77
CA GLY A 177 -13.69 13.46 -37.56
C GLY A 177 -13.43 13.97 -36.14
N GLY A 178 -14.11 13.42 -35.13
CA GLY A 178 -13.90 13.77 -33.73
C GLY A 178 -12.49 13.42 -33.28
N ASN A 179 -11.85 14.33 -32.55
CA ASN A 179 -10.46 14.19 -32.11
C ASN A 179 -10.29 13.06 -31.08
N TRP A 180 -9.24 12.24 -31.20
CA TRP A 180 -8.95 11.12 -30.29
C TRP A 180 -8.69 11.55 -28.85
N TRP A 181 -8.20 12.77 -28.62
CA TRP A 181 -8.07 13.35 -27.28
C TRP A 181 -9.41 13.41 -26.54
N ALA A 182 -10.51 13.68 -27.24
CA ALA A 182 -11.85 13.68 -26.64
C ALA A 182 -12.31 12.27 -26.26
N VAL A 183 -11.98 11.26 -27.08
CA VAL A 183 -12.28 9.85 -26.82
C VAL A 183 -11.59 9.37 -25.54
N PHE A 184 -10.35 9.81 -25.32
CA PHE A 184 -9.57 9.45 -24.13
C PHE A 184 -9.83 10.36 -22.91
N SER A 185 -10.70 11.37 -23.02
CA SER A 185 -11.03 12.28 -21.91
C SER A 185 -11.47 11.62 -20.60
N PRO A 186 -12.26 10.53 -20.59
CA PRO A 186 -12.61 9.87 -19.32
C PRO A 186 -11.37 9.32 -18.61
N PHE A 187 -10.40 8.81 -19.35
CA PHE A 187 -9.14 8.31 -18.79
C PHE A 187 -8.26 9.44 -18.26
N TRP A 188 -8.23 10.59 -18.96
CA TRP A 188 -7.52 11.78 -18.49
C TRP A 188 -8.07 12.29 -17.16
N ILE A 189 -9.41 12.34 -17.04
CA ILE A 189 -10.07 12.77 -15.80
C ILE A 189 -9.79 11.76 -14.68
N GLU A 190 -9.93 10.46 -14.96
CA GLU A 190 -9.69 9.40 -13.97
C GLU A 190 -8.25 9.41 -13.46
N ARG A 191 -7.26 9.38 -14.36
CA ARG A 191 -5.84 9.32 -13.97
C ARG A 191 -5.29 10.65 -13.51
N GLY A 192 -5.70 11.75 -14.13
CA GLY A 192 -5.32 13.10 -13.72
C GLY A 192 -5.86 13.43 -12.32
N GLY A 193 -7.09 13.04 -12.01
CA GLY A 193 -7.67 13.20 -10.67
C GLY A 193 -6.91 12.39 -9.62
N ARG A 194 -6.59 11.12 -9.90
CA ARG A 194 -5.75 10.30 -9.02
C ARG A 194 -4.36 10.91 -8.82
N LEU A 195 -3.71 11.36 -9.89
CA LEU A 195 -2.40 11.99 -9.80
C LEU A 195 -2.45 13.26 -8.95
N ALA A 196 -3.44 14.12 -9.16
CA ALA A 196 -3.63 15.33 -8.36
C ALA A 196 -3.85 14.99 -6.88
N TYR A 197 -4.62 13.95 -6.57
CA TYR A 197 -4.84 13.47 -5.21
C TYR A 197 -3.56 12.90 -4.58
N SER A 198 -2.79 12.06 -5.30
CA SER A 198 -1.51 11.52 -4.80
C SER A 198 -0.48 12.64 -4.57
N LEU A 199 -0.42 13.63 -5.45
CA LEU A 199 0.44 14.82 -5.27
C LEU A 199 -0.04 15.66 -4.07
N TYR A 200 -1.35 15.84 -3.91
CA TYR A 200 -1.91 16.51 -2.75
C TYR A 200 -1.55 15.80 -1.45
N LYS A 201 -1.72 14.48 -1.37
CA LYS A 201 -1.30 13.67 -0.21
C LYS A 201 0.20 13.76 0.04
N CYS A 202 1.03 13.68 -1.01
CA CYS A 202 2.47 13.78 -0.87
C CYS A 202 2.93 15.15 -0.35
N CYS A 203 2.34 16.25 -0.85
CA CYS A 203 2.74 17.61 -0.50
C CYS A 203 2.10 18.15 0.79
N PHE A 204 0.87 17.75 1.09
CA PHE A 204 0.05 18.32 2.16
C PHE A 204 -0.47 17.29 3.17
N GLY A 205 -0.22 15.99 2.98
CA GLY A 205 -0.71 14.93 3.88
C GLY A 205 -0.31 15.16 5.33
N GLY A 206 0.94 15.56 5.59
CA GLY A 206 1.41 15.85 6.95
C GLY A 206 0.87 17.16 7.56
N LEU A 207 0.24 18.03 6.76
CA LEU A 207 -0.34 19.30 7.25
C LEU A 207 -1.79 19.16 7.70
N PHE A 208 -2.51 18.16 7.18
CA PHE A 208 -3.93 17.93 7.46
C PHE A 208 -4.23 16.61 8.13
N SER A 209 -3.29 15.64 8.12
CA SER A 209 -3.49 14.37 8.82
C SER A 209 -3.70 14.60 10.31
N GLY A 210 -3.10 15.64 10.90
CA GLY A 210 -3.53 16.21 12.19
C GLY A 210 -3.83 15.16 13.26
N GLU A 211 -3.17 14.01 13.17
CA GLU A 211 -3.27 12.92 14.11
C GLU A 211 -2.46 13.41 15.30
N GLU A 212 -3.10 14.29 16.07
CA GLU A 212 -2.69 14.58 17.41
C GLU A 212 -2.74 13.22 18.09
N VAL A 213 -1.57 12.66 18.37
CA VAL A 213 -1.45 11.44 19.17
C VAL A 213 -2.00 11.80 20.55
N VAL A 214 -3.32 11.66 20.71
CA VAL A 214 -4.01 11.84 21.98
C VAL A 214 -3.73 10.58 22.78
N LEU A 215 -2.56 10.54 23.41
CA LEU A 215 -2.29 9.58 24.47
C LEU A 215 -3.22 9.93 25.63
N TYR A 216 -4.25 9.11 25.82
CA TYR A 216 -4.97 9.05 27.07
C TYR A 216 -3.97 8.64 28.15
N ALA A 217 -3.34 9.61 28.79
CA ALA A 217 -2.68 9.40 30.06
C ALA A 217 -3.79 8.94 31.01
N GLY A 218 -3.87 7.64 31.26
CA GLY A 218 -4.89 7.08 32.14
C GLY A 218 -4.87 7.82 33.47
N ASP A 219 -6.01 8.41 33.84
CA ASP A 219 -6.23 9.05 35.15
C ASP A 219 -6.18 8.02 36.31
N ASP A 220 -5.81 6.77 36.05
CA ASP A 220 -5.55 5.72 37.02
C ASP A 220 -4.19 5.89 37.73
N PHE A 221 -3.71 7.12 37.92
CA PHE A 221 -2.78 7.37 39.01
C PHE A 221 -3.55 7.14 40.31
N PRO A 222 -3.25 6.10 41.10
CA PRO A 222 -3.83 5.97 42.42
C PRO A 222 -3.45 7.25 43.17
N ALA A 223 -4.48 8.01 43.59
CA ALA A 223 -4.29 9.18 44.42
C ALA A 223 -3.24 8.85 45.49
N PRO A 224 -2.20 9.70 45.67
CA PRO A 224 -1.06 9.39 46.51
C PRO A 224 -1.60 8.91 47.84
N PHE A 225 -1.35 7.64 48.13
CA PHE A 225 -1.80 6.97 49.34
C PHE A 225 -1.29 7.84 50.49
N GLU A 226 -2.19 8.56 51.17
CA GLU A 226 -1.84 9.27 52.39
C GLU A 226 -1.30 8.21 53.34
N ALA A 227 0.03 8.20 53.50
CA ALA A 227 0.73 7.29 54.37
C ALA A 227 0.35 7.62 55.82
N ASP A 228 -0.75 7.04 56.29
CA ASP A 228 -1.09 7.01 57.71
C ASP A 228 -0.09 6.09 58.39
N GLY A 229 0.94 6.73 58.96
CA GLY A 229 1.99 6.07 59.71
C GLY A 229 1.41 5.39 60.94
N SER A 230 1.26 4.07 60.89
CA SER A 230 1.27 3.27 62.12
C SER A 230 1.80 1.84 61.90
N ASN A 231 3.01 1.64 62.41
CA ASN A 231 3.46 0.50 63.22
C ASN A 231 3.48 -0.94 62.64
N GLU A 232 4.73 -1.45 62.61
CA GLU A 232 5.15 -2.73 63.21
C GLU A 232 4.51 -4.05 62.71
N LYS A 233 5.26 -4.82 61.91
CA LYS A 233 6.05 -6.00 62.38
C LYS A 233 6.54 -6.86 61.22
N GLU A 234 7.85 -7.06 61.17
CA GLU A 234 8.47 -8.19 60.45
C GLU A 234 7.95 -9.54 60.95
N PRO A 235 7.93 -10.54 60.07
CA PRO A 235 8.61 -11.78 60.44
C PRO A 235 9.57 -12.27 59.36
N LYS A 236 10.79 -12.57 59.84
CA LYS A 236 11.77 -13.47 59.21
C LYS A 236 11.17 -14.85 58.94
N GLY A 237 11.53 -15.44 57.80
CA GLY A 237 11.30 -16.85 57.52
C GLY A 237 12.11 -17.37 56.34
N ASP A 238 13.29 -17.93 56.65
CA ASP A 238 14.15 -18.73 55.77
C ASP A 238 13.45 -19.94 55.12
N LYS A 239 13.87 -20.27 53.88
CA LYS A 239 14.22 -21.59 53.30
C LYS A 239 13.99 -21.53 51.77
N ASN A 240 15.02 -21.50 50.92
CA ASN A 240 15.90 -22.62 50.53
C ASN A 240 15.13 -23.84 49.99
N GLU A 241 14.94 -23.92 48.67
CA GLU A 241 15.03 -25.21 47.98
C GLU A 241 15.50 -25.05 46.54
N GLN A 242 16.58 -25.78 46.28
CA GLN A 242 17.35 -25.97 45.07
C GLN A 242 16.80 -27.23 44.40
N THR A 243 16.53 -27.19 43.09
CA THR A 243 16.54 -28.42 42.28
C THR A 243 16.87 -28.13 40.83
N ASP A 244 17.79 -28.95 40.36
CA ASP A 244 18.52 -28.88 39.11
C ASP A 244 17.67 -29.21 37.88
N GLY A 245 18.15 -28.73 36.73
CA GLY A 245 17.66 -29.13 35.42
C GLY A 245 17.99 -30.57 35.07
N GLU A 246 17.12 -31.17 34.26
CA GLU A 246 17.42 -32.37 33.48
C GLU A 246 16.99 -32.13 32.03
N VAL A 247 18.01 -31.97 31.18
CA VAL A 247 17.92 -32.02 29.72
C VAL A 247 17.68 -33.48 29.34
N SER A 248 16.57 -33.76 28.65
CA SER A 248 16.39 -35.04 27.96
C SER A 248 15.98 -34.81 26.51
N ALA A 249 16.91 -35.16 25.64
CA ALA A 249 16.72 -35.30 24.21
C ALA A 249 15.92 -36.59 23.92
N GLY A 250 14.78 -36.45 23.25
CA GLY A 250 13.94 -37.55 22.82
C GLY A 250 13.41 -37.33 21.41
N ARG A 251 14.06 -38.00 20.45
CA ARG A 251 13.76 -38.07 19.02
C ARG A 251 12.90 -39.30 18.75
N GLU A 252 11.74 -39.13 18.11
CA GLU A 252 10.95 -40.15 17.38
C GLU A 252 9.85 -39.39 16.60
N ASP A 253 10.00 -39.07 15.31
CA ASP A 253 9.78 -39.88 14.10
C ASP A 253 8.38 -40.55 13.99
N LYS A 254 7.67 -40.14 12.92
CA LYS A 254 6.52 -40.75 12.22
C LYS A 254 5.11 -40.67 12.86
N SER A 255 4.19 -40.02 12.16
CA SER A 255 3.41 -40.70 11.11
C SER A 255 2.40 -39.78 10.44
N GLU A 256 2.43 -39.78 9.11
CA GLU A 256 1.35 -39.33 8.24
C GLU A 256 0.13 -40.24 8.45
N SER A 257 -1.05 -39.65 8.67
CA SER A 257 -2.30 -40.32 8.28
C SER A 257 -3.33 -39.31 7.78
N ASN A 258 -3.63 -39.46 6.49
CA ASN A 258 -4.86 -39.02 5.85
C ASN A 258 -6.07 -39.52 6.63
N VAL A 259 -7.00 -38.62 6.98
CA VAL A 259 -8.42 -38.97 7.14
C VAL A 259 -9.30 -37.86 6.55
N ASP A 260 -9.86 -38.20 5.40
CA ASP A 260 -11.21 -37.93 4.90
C ASP A 260 -11.89 -36.59 5.19
N ALA A 261 -12.06 -35.87 4.08
CA ALA A 261 -13.12 -34.91 3.84
C ALA A 261 -14.51 -35.57 3.91
N SER A 262 -15.38 -35.06 4.78
CA SER A 262 -16.82 -34.97 4.49
C SER A 262 -17.51 -33.98 5.44
N ASN A 263 -18.49 -33.27 4.88
CA ASN A 263 -19.54 -32.46 5.48
C ASN A 263 -19.21 -30.99 5.81
N SER A 264 -19.26 -30.15 4.77
CA SER A 264 -19.65 -28.74 4.96
C SER A 264 -21.16 -28.67 5.18
N THR A 265 -21.55 -28.27 6.38
CA THR A 265 -22.91 -27.85 6.73
C THR A 265 -23.17 -26.50 6.09
N GLU A 266 -24.33 -26.37 5.43
CA GLU A 266 -24.86 -25.13 4.88
C GLU A 266 -25.01 -24.09 6.00
N MET A 267 -24.37 -22.93 5.85
CA MET A 267 -24.66 -21.74 6.63
C MET A 267 -25.50 -20.83 5.73
N GLU A 268 -26.77 -20.65 6.10
CA GLU A 268 -27.71 -19.74 5.44
C GLU A 268 -27.19 -18.30 5.53
N ASP A 269 -26.91 -17.70 4.37
CA ASP A 269 -26.73 -16.24 4.23
C ASP A 269 -28.07 -15.54 4.50
N VAL A 270 -28.24 -15.02 5.71
CA VAL A 270 -29.32 -14.08 6.03
C VAL A 270 -28.97 -12.71 5.42
N PHE A 271 -29.53 -12.46 4.24
CA PHE A 271 -29.51 -11.14 3.60
C PHE A 271 -30.53 -10.21 4.30
N ILE A 272 -30.06 -9.22 5.05
CA ILE A 272 -30.88 -8.06 5.43
C ILE A 272 -30.67 -6.95 4.40
N ASN A 273 -31.70 -6.72 3.58
CA ASN A 273 -31.86 -5.48 2.82
C ASN A 273 -32.48 -4.43 3.74
N SER A 274 -31.73 -3.40 4.13
CA SER A 274 -32.31 -2.16 4.64
C SER A 274 -32.02 -1.03 3.67
N ALA A 275 -33.04 -0.70 2.88
CA ALA A 275 -33.14 0.56 2.16
C ALA A 275 -33.99 1.50 3.03
N THR A 276 -33.45 2.63 3.49
CA THR A 276 -34.26 3.78 3.95
C THR A 276 -33.42 5.05 3.74
N THR A 277 -33.57 5.71 2.58
CA THR A 277 -34.17 7.06 2.44
C THR A 277 -33.89 8.02 3.60
N GLY A 278 -33.02 8.99 3.33
CA GLY A 278 -32.80 10.13 4.20
C GLY A 278 -34.01 11.06 4.29
N ASN A 279 -34.09 11.76 5.40
CA ASN A 279 -34.69 13.09 5.48
C ASN A 279 -34.05 13.84 6.65
N ALA A 280 -33.35 14.92 6.32
CA ALA A 280 -32.86 15.92 7.25
C ALA A 280 -33.94 16.97 7.50
N VAL A 281 -34.26 17.27 8.76
CA VAL A 281 -34.71 18.59 9.25
C VAL A 281 -34.39 18.63 10.75
N GLY A 282 -33.56 19.57 11.17
CA GLY A 282 -33.11 19.69 12.55
C GLY A 282 -34.04 20.51 13.46
N THR A 283 -33.63 20.60 14.72
CA THR A 283 -33.86 21.74 15.61
C THR A 283 -32.82 21.70 16.73
N ASP A 284 -32.18 22.85 16.95
CA ASP A 284 -31.37 23.20 18.10
C ASP A 284 -32.09 22.85 19.41
N ASP A 285 -31.38 22.22 20.36
CA ASP A 285 -31.54 22.53 21.79
C ASP A 285 -30.31 22.05 22.58
N LYS A 286 -29.59 23.03 23.12
CA LYS A 286 -28.42 22.88 23.99
C LYS A 286 -28.87 22.97 25.45
N PRO A 287 -28.75 21.93 26.29
CA PRO A 287 -28.90 22.12 27.72
C PRO A 287 -27.57 22.56 28.35
N ALA A 288 -27.68 23.60 29.16
CA ALA A 288 -26.60 24.16 29.96
C ALA A 288 -26.16 23.17 31.06
N ALA A 289 -24.90 22.74 31.01
CA ALA A 289 -24.25 22.06 32.11
C ALA A 289 -24.05 23.04 33.28
N THR A 290 -24.61 22.68 34.42
CA THR A 290 -24.52 23.39 35.69
C THR A 290 -23.24 22.91 36.39
N SER A 291 -22.18 23.72 36.36
CA SER A 291 -20.96 23.48 37.14
C SER A 291 -21.13 24.04 38.55
N ASN A 292 -21.38 23.16 39.52
CA ASN A 292 -21.11 23.44 40.93
C ASN A 292 -19.71 22.91 41.25
N ALA A 293 -18.70 23.77 41.10
CA ALA A 293 -17.39 23.55 41.68
C ALA A 293 -17.12 24.68 42.68
N THR A 294 -16.90 24.24 43.91
CA THR A 294 -16.58 24.97 45.13
C THR A 294 -15.35 25.88 44.98
N ASP A 295 -15.58 27.18 45.13
CA ASP A 295 -14.59 28.15 45.60
C ASP A 295 -14.26 27.85 47.06
N ASN A 296 -12.98 27.57 47.36
CA ASN A 296 -12.22 28.09 48.51
C ASN A 296 -10.95 27.24 48.75
N VAL A 297 -9.84 27.59 48.08
CA VAL A 297 -8.51 27.43 48.69
C VAL A 297 -7.71 28.70 48.40
N ALA A 298 -7.68 29.57 49.40
CA ALA A 298 -6.78 30.70 49.46
C ALA A 298 -5.53 30.28 50.24
N GLY A 299 -4.35 30.45 49.63
CA GLY A 299 -3.09 30.63 50.35
C GLY A 299 -2.08 29.50 50.21
N GLY A 300 -0.97 29.79 49.53
CA GLY A 300 0.21 28.92 49.52
C GLY A 300 1.12 29.13 48.31
N ASP A 301 1.66 30.34 48.15
CA ASP A 301 2.68 30.68 47.15
C ASP A 301 4.04 30.10 47.57
N ASN A 302 4.25 28.80 47.34
CA ASN A 302 5.52 28.07 47.49
C ASN A 302 5.62 26.99 46.38
N ASN A 303 5.50 27.39 45.12
CA ASN A 303 5.63 26.50 43.97
C ASN A 303 7.12 26.32 43.61
N ASP A 304 7.87 25.67 44.51
CA ASP A 304 9.20 25.14 44.19
C ASP A 304 9.00 23.94 43.26
N GLY A 305 9.32 24.15 41.98
CA GLY A 305 9.18 23.24 40.85
C GLY A 305 9.12 21.74 41.18
N ASP A 306 7.90 21.22 41.31
CA ASP A 306 7.64 19.80 41.18
C ASP A 306 8.00 19.40 39.75
N GLU A 307 9.24 18.92 39.58
CA GLU A 307 9.67 18.19 38.40
C GLU A 307 8.69 17.02 38.23
N ILE A 308 7.91 17.06 37.14
CA ILE A 308 7.07 15.95 36.73
C ILE A 308 8.02 14.80 36.42
N HIS A 309 8.23 13.93 37.40
CA HIS A 309 8.95 12.67 37.22
C HIS A 309 8.05 11.74 36.40
N LEU A 310 8.13 11.88 35.07
CA LEU A 310 7.76 10.82 34.17
C LEU A 310 8.68 9.64 34.45
N ASP A 311 8.09 8.50 34.78
CA ASP A 311 8.83 7.25 34.82
C ASP A 311 9.39 6.92 33.43
N GLU A 312 10.56 6.27 33.43
CA GLU A 312 11.30 5.92 32.21
C GLU A 312 10.46 5.06 31.25
N GLU A 313 9.59 4.20 31.78
CA GLU A 313 8.69 3.34 31.00
C GLU A 313 7.64 4.15 30.23
N THR A 314 7.00 5.15 30.86
CA THR A 314 6.06 6.05 30.17
C THR A 314 6.77 6.91 29.13
N PHE A 315 8.01 7.34 29.39
CA PHE A 315 8.81 8.07 28.41
C PHE A 315 9.16 7.21 27.19
N ASP A 316 9.57 5.96 27.39
CA ASP A 316 9.87 5.02 26.31
C ASP A 316 8.63 4.67 25.49
N ALA A 317 7.48 4.45 26.15
CA ALA A 317 6.19 4.24 25.49
C ALA A 317 5.80 5.45 24.63
N PHE A 318 5.99 6.66 25.15
CA PHE A 318 5.75 7.89 24.39
C PHE A 318 6.70 7.99 23.17
N GLN A 319 8.01 7.78 23.36
CA GLN A 319 8.98 7.90 22.28
C GLN A 319 8.73 6.86 21.17
N SER A 320 8.37 5.63 21.55
CA SER A 320 8.02 4.57 20.58
C SER A 320 6.74 4.89 19.80
N ALA A 321 5.69 5.40 20.44
CA ALA A 321 4.47 5.83 19.76
C ALA A 321 4.72 6.97 18.75
N TYR A 322 5.56 7.94 19.11
CA TYR A 322 5.96 9.01 18.18
C TYR A 322 6.76 8.49 17.00
N GLN A 323 7.68 7.55 17.24
CA GLN A 323 8.46 6.94 16.18
C GLN A 323 7.59 6.12 15.22
N GLU A 324 6.60 5.39 15.75
CA GLU A 324 5.64 4.63 14.95
C GLU A 324 4.79 5.54 14.06
N ALA A 325 4.24 6.63 14.61
CA ALA A 325 3.48 7.62 13.85
C ALA A 325 4.33 8.31 12.76
N ASP A 326 5.60 8.59 13.04
CA ASP A 326 6.54 9.16 12.07
C ASP A 326 6.84 8.18 10.93
N ASP A 327 7.03 6.91 11.25
CA ASP A 327 7.32 5.85 10.29
C ASP A 327 6.09 5.52 9.42
N GLU A 328 4.89 5.50 10.00
CA GLU A 328 3.63 5.37 9.26
C GLU A 328 3.46 6.54 8.28
N THR A 329 3.60 7.78 8.76
CA THR A 329 3.52 8.98 7.92
C THR A 329 4.55 8.95 6.77
N ARG A 330 5.78 8.47 7.03
CA ARG A 330 6.82 8.30 6.01
C ARG A 330 6.43 7.23 4.99
N GLN A 331 5.88 6.11 5.45
CA GLN A 331 5.43 5.01 4.59
C GLN A 331 4.27 5.46 3.69
N GLU A 332 3.31 6.21 4.22
CA GLU A 332 2.21 6.79 3.43
C GLU A 332 2.72 7.73 2.34
N LYS A 333 3.64 8.63 2.67
CA LYS A 333 4.26 9.56 1.71
C LYS A 333 5.03 8.80 0.64
N ALA A 334 5.80 7.78 1.02
CA ALA A 334 6.54 6.95 0.07
C ALA A 334 5.60 6.21 -0.89
N LYS A 335 4.47 5.68 -0.39
CA LYS A 335 3.44 5.03 -1.18
C LYS A 335 2.76 6.01 -2.16
N ALA A 336 2.37 7.19 -1.69
CA ALA A 336 1.77 8.23 -2.52
C ALA A 336 2.73 8.73 -3.62
N CYS A 337 4.01 8.92 -3.29
CA CYS A 337 5.04 9.32 -4.24
C CYS A 337 5.25 8.25 -5.32
N THR A 338 5.34 6.99 -4.90
CA THR A 338 5.47 5.84 -5.81
C THR A 338 4.26 5.74 -6.76
N GLU A 339 3.05 5.87 -6.22
CA GLU A 339 1.81 5.87 -7.03
C GLU A 339 1.79 7.03 -8.02
N ALA A 340 2.12 8.24 -7.59
CA ALA A 340 2.18 9.42 -8.45
C ALA A 340 3.17 9.23 -9.61
N PHE A 341 4.36 8.68 -9.33
CA PHE A 341 5.35 8.36 -10.36
C PHE A 341 4.78 7.40 -11.41
N PHE A 342 4.15 6.30 -10.98
CA PHE A 342 3.53 5.35 -11.91
C PHE A 342 2.41 5.99 -12.74
N LEU A 343 1.59 6.86 -12.13
CA LEU A 343 0.53 7.58 -12.83
C LEU A 343 1.09 8.56 -13.88
N ILE A 344 2.16 9.29 -13.57
CA ILE A 344 2.84 10.18 -14.53
C ILE A 344 3.32 9.38 -15.74
N VAL A 345 4.00 8.26 -15.52
CA VAL A 345 4.49 7.39 -16.60
C VAL A 345 3.32 6.90 -17.45
N GLN A 346 2.22 6.45 -16.83
CA GLN A 346 1.01 6.01 -17.55
C GLN A 346 0.39 7.14 -18.39
N ILE A 347 0.30 8.36 -17.85
CA ILE A 347 -0.24 9.54 -18.55
C ILE A 347 0.64 9.89 -19.74
N VAL A 348 1.97 9.94 -19.58
CA VAL A 348 2.90 10.22 -20.68
C VAL A 348 2.78 9.17 -21.78
N LEU A 349 2.74 7.89 -21.42
CA LEU A 349 2.55 6.80 -22.37
C LEU A 349 1.22 6.92 -23.12
N LEU A 350 0.15 7.24 -22.40
CA LEU A 350 -1.14 7.47 -23.02
C LEU A 350 -1.10 8.65 -24.00
N CYS A 351 -0.40 9.74 -23.66
CA CYS A 351 -0.28 10.90 -24.55
C CYS A 351 0.41 10.51 -25.86
N LEU A 352 1.47 9.69 -25.78
CA LEU A 352 2.17 9.17 -26.93
C LEU A 352 1.28 8.25 -27.77
N VAL A 353 0.49 7.39 -27.13
CA VAL A 353 -0.50 6.52 -27.79
C VAL A 353 -1.54 7.36 -28.52
N VAL A 354 -2.17 8.34 -27.86
CA VAL A 354 -3.21 9.18 -28.46
C VAL A 354 -2.65 10.01 -29.61
N ALA A 355 -1.48 10.63 -29.44
CA ALA A 355 -0.83 11.37 -30.51
C ALA A 355 -0.50 10.49 -31.73
N LYS A 356 -0.09 9.23 -31.49
CA LYS A 356 0.19 8.26 -32.55
C LYS A 356 -1.08 7.79 -33.25
N ILE A 357 -2.16 7.55 -32.50
CA ILE A 357 -3.47 7.18 -33.05
C ILE A 357 -4.00 8.32 -33.92
N GLU A 358 -4.00 9.55 -33.42
CA GLU A 358 -4.46 10.73 -34.18
C GLU A 358 -3.70 10.83 -35.51
N LYS A 359 -2.36 10.75 -35.47
CA LYS A 359 -1.53 10.81 -36.68
C LYS A 359 -1.84 9.67 -37.65
N ASN A 360 -1.97 8.44 -37.17
CA ASN A 360 -2.16 7.27 -38.04
C ASN A 360 -3.59 7.10 -38.55
N TYR A 361 -4.59 7.57 -37.81
CA TYR A 361 -6.00 7.41 -38.18
C TYR A 361 -6.48 8.57 -39.08
N ASP A 362 -6.00 9.80 -38.83
CA ASP A 362 -6.48 10.98 -39.55
C ASP A 362 -5.55 11.43 -40.70
N ASN A 363 -4.28 11.01 -40.76
CA ASN A 363 -3.41 11.42 -41.87
C ASN A 363 -3.65 10.61 -43.15
N LEU A 364 -4.21 11.30 -44.13
CA LEU A 364 -4.30 10.92 -45.54
C LEU A 364 -2.97 11.09 -46.31
N ASP A 365 -1.90 11.58 -45.68
CA ASP A 365 -0.63 11.86 -46.37
C ASP A 365 0.38 10.69 -46.22
N PRO A 366 0.58 9.88 -47.27
CA PRO A 366 1.46 8.71 -47.23
C PRO A 366 2.96 9.04 -47.08
N PHE A 367 3.34 10.33 -47.18
CA PHE A 367 4.73 10.76 -47.10
C PHE A 367 5.14 11.33 -45.75
N ASP A 368 4.21 11.53 -44.82
CA ASP A 368 4.55 12.03 -43.48
C ASP A 368 5.17 10.88 -42.65
N VAL A 369 6.50 10.84 -42.64
CA VAL A 369 7.30 9.88 -41.88
C VAL A 369 6.89 10.00 -40.40
N GLY A 370 6.03 9.07 -39.98
CA GLY A 370 5.36 9.09 -38.69
C GLY A 370 6.29 9.20 -37.49
N PHE A 371 5.71 9.48 -36.32
CA PHE A 371 6.39 9.30 -35.04
C PHE A 371 6.84 7.84 -34.91
N ASN A 372 8.12 7.59 -34.59
CA ASN A 372 8.67 6.25 -34.50
C ASN A 372 8.11 5.53 -33.27
N VAL A 373 7.62 4.29 -33.44
CA VAL A 373 7.12 3.43 -32.34
C VAL A 373 8.15 3.24 -31.23
N PHE A 374 9.44 3.34 -31.56
CA PHE A 374 10.52 3.38 -30.59
C PHE A 374 10.30 4.40 -29.46
N TRP A 375 9.80 5.61 -29.77
CA TRP A 375 9.55 6.64 -28.76
C TRP A 375 8.40 6.30 -27.82
N LEU A 376 7.45 5.47 -28.27
CA LEU A 376 6.35 4.98 -27.45
C LEU A 376 6.83 3.87 -26.51
N LEU A 377 7.81 3.08 -26.95
CA LEU A 377 8.44 2.02 -26.14
C LEU A 377 9.55 2.55 -25.20
N PHE A 378 10.17 3.68 -25.53
CA PHE A 378 11.29 4.25 -24.80
C PHE A 378 11.03 4.46 -23.30
N PRO A 379 9.89 5.02 -22.84
CA PRO A 379 9.63 5.18 -21.41
C PRO A 379 9.58 3.85 -20.65
N PHE A 380 9.13 2.76 -21.30
CA PHE A 380 9.17 1.43 -20.70
C PHE A 380 10.60 0.94 -20.56
N PHE A 381 11.42 1.03 -21.61
CA PHE A 381 12.82 0.62 -21.54
C PHE A 381 13.60 1.44 -20.51
N LEU A 382 13.33 2.75 -20.42
CA LEU A 382 13.91 3.62 -19.41
C LEU A 382 13.49 3.18 -18.00
N PHE A 383 12.20 2.94 -17.77
CA PHE A 383 11.70 2.54 -16.46
C PHE A 383 12.23 1.17 -16.03
N PHE A 384 12.18 0.15 -16.90
CA PHE A 384 12.74 -1.16 -16.62
C PHE A 384 14.25 -1.09 -16.42
N GLY A 385 14.96 -0.29 -17.22
CA GLY A 385 16.40 -0.05 -17.06
C GLY A 385 16.74 0.59 -15.72
N CYS A 386 16.03 1.65 -15.33
CA CYS A 386 16.20 2.31 -14.03
C CYS A 386 15.85 1.37 -12.87
N THR A 387 14.76 0.62 -12.97
CA THR A 387 14.35 -0.34 -11.94
C THR A 387 15.39 -1.43 -11.76
N LEU A 388 15.87 -2.04 -12.85
CA LEU A 388 16.94 -3.03 -12.81
C LEU A 388 18.24 -2.44 -12.24
N CYS A 389 18.55 -1.18 -12.55
CA CYS A 389 19.69 -0.46 -11.99
C CYS A 389 19.53 -0.25 -10.49
N CYS A 390 18.35 0.17 -10.01
CA CYS A 390 18.04 0.30 -8.59
C CYS A 390 18.08 -1.06 -7.86
N CYS A 391 17.53 -2.12 -8.45
CA CYS A 391 17.63 -3.47 -7.88
C CYS A 391 19.08 -3.94 -7.79
N ALA A 392 19.92 -3.63 -8.79
CA ALA A 392 21.34 -3.92 -8.73
C ALA A 392 22.00 -3.14 -7.58
N PHE A 393 21.72 -1.84 -7.42
CA PHE A 393 22.23 -1.07 -6.30
C PHE A 393 21.77 -1.59 -4.93
N LEU A 394 20.54 -2.11 -4.80
CA LEU A 394 20.09 -2.73 -3.55
C LEU A 394 20.84 -4.04 -3.27
N ILE A 395 21.07 -4.87 -4.29
CA ILE A 395 21.83 -6.13 -4.13
C ILE A 395 23.29 -5.86 -3.75
N PHE A 396 23.93 -4.87 -4.37
CA PHE A 396 25.33 -4.53 -4.09
C PHE A 396 25.51 -3.61 -2.87
N GLY A 397 24.49 -2.82 -2.53
CA GLY A 397 24.49 -1.89 -1.39
C GLY A 397 24.07 -2.55 -0.08
N ALA A 398 23.31 -3.65 -0.12
CA ALA A 398 23.00 -4.47 1.05
C ALA A 398 24.14 -5.43 1.42
N ALA A 399 25.39 -5.13 1.00
CA ALA A 399 26.55 -5.80 1.54
C ALA A 399 26.46 -5.65 3.07
N PRO A 400 26.42 -6.77 3.83
CA PRO A 400 26.28 -6.69 5.27
C PRO A 400 27.41 -5.80 5.78
N GLU A 401 27.06 -4.73 6.49
CA GLU A 401 28.05 -3.99 7.26
C GLU A 401 28.78 -5.04 8.08
N PRO A 402 30.12 -5.14 7.95
CA PRO A 402 30.88 -6.08 8.76
C PRO A 402 30.51 -5.76 10.21
N PRO A 403 30.15 -6.78 11.02
CA PRO A 403 29.60 -6.56 12.34
C PRO A 403 30.47 -5.55 13.10
N GLU A 404 29.93 -4.34 13.29
CA GLU A 404 30.58 -3.27 14.05
C GLU A 404 30.56 -3.71 15.51
N GLY A 405 31.51 -4.57 15.88
CA GLY A 405 31.53 -5.22 17.18
C GLY A 405 32.80 -6.03 17.50
N GLU A 406 33.78 -6.07 16.61
CA GLU A 406 35.14 -6.54 16.95
C GLU A 406 36.13 -5.39 16.71
N ILE A 407 35.81 -4.23 17.28
CA ILE A 407 36.83 -3.24 17.58
C ILE A 407 37.53 -3.78 18.82
N ASP A 408 38.75 -4.27 18.63
CA ASP A 408 39.69 -4.63 19.69
C ASP A 408 39.74 -3.52 20.76
N GLU A 409 38.90 -3.59 21.80
CA GLU A 409 39.14 -2.94 23.10
C GLU A 409 40.19 -3.72 23.91
N ALA A 410 41.12 -4.41 23.22
CA ALA A 410 42.19 -5.20 23.82
C ALA A 410 43.51 -4.43 23.99
N GLU A 411 43.53 -3.11 23.80
CA GLU A 411 44.72 -2.28 23.99
C GLU A 411 44.50 -1.16 25.02
N ASP A 412 44.31 -1.52 26.30
CA ASP A 412 44.86 -0.77 27.44
C ASP A 412 44.60 -1.51 28.76
N ASP A 413 45.03 -2.78 28.85
CA ASP A 413 45.30 -3.40 30.16
C ASP A 413 46.78 -3.11 30.54
N PRO A 414 47.04 -2.16 31.46
CA PRO A 414 48.40 -1.80 31.87
C PRO A 414 49.13 -2.89 32.68
N GLU A 415 48.52 -4.06 32.94
CA GLU A 415 49.16 -5.13 33.72
C GLU A 415 50.02 -6.11 32.92
N ASN A 416 50.06 -6.04 31.57
CA ASN A 416 50.88 -6.94 30.75
C ASN A 416 52.03 -6.19 30.03
N PRO A 417 53.24 -6.10 30.61
CA PRO A 417 54.37 -5.51 29.91
C PRO A 417 54.79 -6.38 28.71
N PRO A 418 55.13 -5.77 27.55
CA PRO A 418 55.57 -6.50 26.38
C PRO A 418 56.86 -7.27 26.69
N MET A 419 56.83 -8.60 26.57
CA MET A 419 58.05 -9.39 26.50
C MET A 419 58.75 -9.06 25.17
N ASN A 420 59.81 -8.26 25.28
CA ASN A 420 60.86 -8.18 24.28
C ASN A 420 61.38 -9.60 23.99
N ASN A 421 61.03 -10.15 22.84
CA ASN A 421 61.85 -11.16 22.18
C ASN A 421 62.42 -10.55 20.90
N ASP A 422 63.64 -10.04 21.10
CA ASP A 422 64.62 -9.75 20.08
C ASP A 422 64.94 -11.01 19.24
N GLU A 423 65.33 -10.74 17.99
CA GLU A 423 66.16 -11.57 17.11
C GLU A 423 65.58 -12.90 16.59
N ASN A 424 65.05 -12.88 15.36
CA ASN A 424 65.79 -13.56 14.30
C ASN A 424 65.46 -13.03 12.88
N ALA A 425 66.54 -12.84 12.13
CA ALA A 425 66.59 -12.30 10.78
C ALA A 425 66.32 -13.37 9.70
N GLY A 426 65.91 -12.91 8.51
CA GLY A 426 65.85 -13.72 7.28
C GLY A 426 64.71 -13.27 6.36
N GLU A 427 64.83 -12.16 5.63
CA GLU A 427 65.46 -12.04 4.30
C GLU A 427 64.59 -12.53 3.12
N VAL A 428 64.52 -11.65 2.10
CA VAL A 428 64.28 -11.89 0.65
C VAL A 428 62.86 -11.70 0.09
N ALA A 429 62.69 -10.53 -0.55
CA ALA A 429 62.22 -10.24 -1.93
C ALA A 429 60.87 -10.84 -2.43
N THR A 430 60.04 -10.18 -3.24
CA THR A 430 60.30 -9.48 -4.52
C THR A 430 59.01 -8.76 -4.96
N THR A 431 59.14 -7.54 -5.51
CA THR A 431 58.25 -6.86 -6.51
C THR A 431 58.07 -7.71 -7.79
N PRO A 432 57.19 -7.45 -8.80
CA PRO A 432 56.77 -6.12 -9.34
C PRO A 432 55.32 -6.03 -9.93
N ALA A 433 54.72 -4.84 -10.05
CA ALA A 433 54.63 -3.90 -11.21
C ALA A 433 53.54 -4.16 -12.28
N GLU A 434 52.82 -3.06 -12.57
CA GLU A 434 52.28 -2.52 -13.83
C GLU A 434 51.94 -3.46 -15.00
N GLU A 435 50.73 -3.26 -15.56
CA GLU A 435 50.55 -3.21 -17.02
C GLU A 435 49.42 -2.24 -17.41
N GLU A 436 49.81 -1.07 -17.91
CA GLU A 436 48.99 -0.22 -18.77
C GLU A 436 48.80 -0.87 -20.15
N ALA A 437 47.60 -0.75 -20.72
CA ALA A 437 47.43 -0.85 -22.17
C ALA A 437 46.36 0.13 -22.65
N ALA A 438 46.83 1.27 -23.15
CA ALA A 438 46.12 2.12 -24.10
C ALA A 438 46.28 1.58 -25.54
N ILE A 439 45.65 2.27 -26.51
CA ILE A 439 45.86 2.23 -27.98
C ILE A 439 44.88 1.24 -28.70
N ASN A 440 44.02 1.62 -29.65
CA ASN A 440 44.27 2.47 -30.82
C ASN A 440 43.00 3.04 -31.49
N THR A 441 43.15 4.27 -31.97
CA THR A 441 42.32 4.99 -32.95
C THR A 441 42.65 4.51 -34.37
N ILE A 442 41.64 4.25 -35.23
CA ILE A 442 41.79 4.35 -36.69
C ILE A 442 40.55 5.02 -37.29
N ALA A 443 40.81 6.07 -38.05
CA ALA A 443 39.89 6.82 -38.88
C ALA A 443 40.07 6.47 -40.37
N ALA A 444 39.13 6.96 -41.18
CA ALA A 444 39.12 7.08 -42.65
C ALA A 444 38.73 5.80 -43.44
N SER A 445 38.02 5.82 -44.57
CA SER A 445 37.63 6.89 -45.50
C SER A 445 36.43 6.45 -46.36
N GLU A 446 35.67 7.42 -46.85
CA GLU A 446 35.07 7.58 -48.20
C GLU A 446 34.61 6.36 -49.01
N ASN A 447 33.34 6.39 -49.47
CA ASN A 447 33.08 6.32 -50.92
C ASN A 447 31.68 6.83 -51.32
N GLU A 448 31.70 7.84 -52.19
CA GLU A 448 30.68 8.26 -53.15
C GLU A 448 30.07 7.08 -53.92
N VAL A 449 28.74 7.08 -54.13
CA VAL A 449 28.12 6.67 -55.40
C VAL A 449 26.91 7.55 -55.68
N ASP A 450 26.93 8.09 -56.89
CA ASP A 450 26.10 9.14 -57.47
C ASP A 450 25.01 8.54 -58.41
N GLY A 451 23.81 9.12 -58.37
CA GLY A 451 22.78 9.16 -59.43
C GLY A 451 21.76 7.99 -59.59
N PRO A 452 20.66 8.18 -60.36
CA PRO A 452 20.13 9.40 -60.97
C PRO A 452 18.63 9.72 -60.69
N ILE A 453 18.31 10.97 -60.97
CA ILE A 453 17.00 11.66 -61.01
C ILE A 453 16.12 11.15 -62.18
N PRO A 454 14.78 11.08 -62.05
CA PRO A 454 13.87 11.22 -63.17
C PRO A 454 13.15 12.58 -63.16
N GLU A 455 13.28 13.28 -64.29
CA GLU A 455 12.58 14.49 -64.67
C GLU A 455 11.09 14.25 -65.02
N HIS A 456 10.30 15.30 -64.77
CA HIS A 456 9.15 15.79 -65.55
C HIS A 456 8.05 14.82 -66.05
N SER A 457 6.82 15.05 -65.55
CA SER A 457 5.67 15.23 -66.44
C SER A 457 4.72 16.31 -65.88
N GLU A 458 4.50 17.32 -66.71
CA GLU A 458 3.60 18.46 -66.54
C GLU A 458 2.12 18.08 -66.84
N PRO A 459 1.16 18.97 -66.55
CA PRO A 459 -0.26 18.63 -66.38
C PRO A 459 -1.02 18.61 -67.71
N SER A 460 -2.07 17.79 -67.81
CA SER A 460 -3.08 17.89 -68.86
C SER A 460 -4.39 18.44 -68.29
N ASP A 461 -4.73 19.64 -68.74
CA ASP A 461 -6.09 20.15 -68.81
C ASP A 461 -7.02 19.13 -69.48
N ALA A 462 -8.17 18.88 -68.86
CA ALA A 462 -9.40 18.52 -69.57
C ALA A 462 -10.60 19.01 -68.76
N MET A 463 -11.19 20.10 -69.26
CA MET A 463 -12.62 20.39 -69.12
C MET A 463 -13.44 19.12 -69.40
N ASP A 464 -14.47 18.89 -68.59
CA ASP A 464 -15.78 18.54 -69.15
C ASP A 464 -16.87 19.11 -68.22
N ASP A 465 -17.59 20.07 -68.78
CA ASP A 465 -18.95 20.44 -68.40
C ASP A 465 -19.82 19.17 -68.36
N LEU A 466 -20.82 19.10 -67.47
CA LEU A 466 -22.17 18.58 -67.77
C LEU A 466 -23.10 18.74 -66.55
N ASP A 467 -24.09 19.62 -66.74
CA ASP A 467 -25.46 19.76 -66.18
C ASP A 467 -25.79 19.39 -64.71
#